data_AF-A0A3D3ANX6-F1
#
_entry.id   AF-A0A3D3ANX6-F1
#
_cell.length_a   1.000
_cell.length_b   1.000
_cell.length_c   1.000
_cell.angle_alpha   90.00
_cell.angle_beta   90.00
_cell.angle_gamma   90.00
#
_symmetry.space_group_name_H-M   'P 1'
#
loop_
_entity.id
_entity.type
_entity.pdbx_description
1 polymer ?
#
loop_
_entity_poly.entity_id
_entity_poly.type
_entity_poly.pdbx_seq_one_letter_code
_entity_poly.pdbx_strand_id
1 'polypeptide(L)'
;MSVFNKIILCELIPFLKEKNQTELIDLLEAVEEIPLNIKWDDVIEYQFKNIKNNYRKIGIPDLIILENLLQNNLEIYTFDKHFKLMSNVFDFKIYNKI
;
A
#
# COMPACT_ATOMS: atom_id res chain seq x y z
N MET A 1 10.62 -12.02 -3.81
CA MET A 1 10.74 -10.96 -4.83
C MET A 1 10.06 -9.74 -4.25
N SER A 2 10.65 -8.54 -4.34
CA SER A 2 10.00 -7.30 -3.92
C SER A 2 9.26 -6.71 -5.11
N VAL A 3 8.06 -6.21 -4.87
CA VAL A 3 7.16 -5.64 -5.89
C VAL A 3 6.65 -4.29 -5.41
N PHE A 4 6.34 -3.40 -6.34
CA PHE A 4 5.69 -2.13 -6.05
C PHE A 4 4.38 -2.00 -6.81
N ASN A 5 3.58 -1.01 -6.42
CA ASN A 5 2.45 -0.55 -7.19
C ASN A 5 2.57 0.95 -7.45
N LYS A 6 1.76 1.46 -8.37
CA LYS A 6 1.83 2.87 -8.80
C LYS A 6 1.59 3.87 -7.68
N ILE A 7 0.79 3.54 -6.67
CA ILE A 7 0.52 4.44 -5.54
C ILE A 7 1.79 4.67 -4.72
N ILE A 8 2.54 3.61 -4.42
CA ILE A 8 3.80 3.71 -3.67
C ILE A 8 4.79 4.61 -4.44
N LEU A 9 4.92 4.41 -5.75
CA LEU A 9 5.80 5.25 -6.59
C LEU A 9 5.32 6.71 -6.64
N CYS A 10 4.00 6.95 -6.73
CA CYS A 10 3.43 8.29 -6.72
C CYS A 10 3.70 9.06 -5.42
N GLU A 11 3.84 8.38 -4.28
CA GLU A 11 4.19 9.01 -3.00
C GLU A 11 5.70 9.26 -2.86
N LEU A 12 6.53 8.33 -3.35
CA LEU A 12 7.99 8.41 -3.19
C LEU A 12 8.68 9.29 -4.24
N ILE A 13 8.33 9.15 -5.51
CA ILE A 13 9.06 9.80 -6.63
C ILE A 13 9.06 11.34 -6.52
N PRO A 14 7.95 12.04 -6.15
CA PRO A 14 7.98 13.50 -6.05
C PRO A 14 9.01 14.02 -5.05
N PHE A 15 9.11 13.37 -3.89
CA PHE A 15 10.12 13.71 -2.88
C PHE A 15 11.54 13.46 -3.41
N LEU A 16 11.76 12.33 -4.10
CA LEU A 16 13.07 12.02 -4.68
C LEU A 16 13.47 13.00 -5.79
N LYS A 17 12.51 13.47 -6.59
CA LYS A 17 12.73 14.51 -7.60
C LYS A 17 13.14 15.84 -6.96
N GLU A 18 12.46 16.26 -5.88
CA GLU A 18 12.85 17.45 -5.10
C GLU A 18 14.30 17.35 -4.59
N LYS A 19 14.73 16.14 -4.22
CA LYS A 19 16.09 15.85 -3.74
C LYS A 19 17.10 15.50 -4.84
N ASN A 20 16.72 15.58 -6.12
CA ASN A 20 17.55 15.23 -7.28
C ASN A 20 18.15 13.80 -7.21
N GLN A 21 17.42 12.84 -6.62
CA GLN A 21 17.86 11.46 -6.43
C GLN A 21 17.54 10.59 -7.66
N THR A 22 18.12 10.91 -8.83
CA THR A 22 17.80 10.25 -10.10
C THR A 22 18.11 8.75 -10.10
N GLU A 23 19.27 8.34 -9.59
CA GLU A 23 19.66 6.92 -9.55
C GLU A 23 18.70 6.07 -8.69
N LEU A 24 18.20 6.63 -7.59
CA LEU A 24 17.23 5.93 -6.74
C LEU A 24 15.85 5.81 -7.42
N ILE A 25 15.45 6.82 -8.20
CA ILE A 25 14.21 6.76 -9.00
C ILE A 25 14.34 5.63 -10.03
N ASP A 26 15.46 5.57 -10.76
CA ASP A 26 15.71 4.52 -11.76
C ASP A 26 15.66 3.11 -11.15
N LEU A 27 16.24 2.94 -9.95
CA LEU A 27 16.19 1.67 -9.22
C LEU A 27 14.77 1.30 -8.77
N LEU A 28 13.97 2.26 -8.32
CA LEU A 28 12.58 2.03 -7.93
C LEU A 28 11.69 1.68 -9.12
N GLU A 29 11.88 2.35 -10.26
CA GLU A 29 11.14 2.10 -11.49
C GLU A 29 11.54 0.78 -12.17
N ALA A 30 12.72 0.24 -11.88
CA ALA A 30 13.17 -1.07 -12.35
C ALA A 30 12.60 -2.26 -11.55
N VAL A 31 12.03 -2.03 -10.36
CA VAL A 31 11.35 -3.08 -9.59
C VAL A 31 10.03 -3.44 -10.27
N GLU A 32 9.68 -4.73 -10.22
CA GLU A 32 8.45 -5.24 -10.81
C GLU A 32 7.21 -4.50 -10.25
N GLU A 33 6.43 -3.92 -11.16
CA GLU A 33 5.16 -3.25 -10.85
C GLU A 33 4.01 -4.25 -10.96
N ILE A 34 3.21 -4.37 -9.90
CA ILE A 34 1.93 -5.09 -9.95
C ILE A 34 0.84 -4.12 -10.39
N PRO A 35 0.14 -4.40 -11.51
CA PRO A 35 -0.95 -3.55 -11.97
C PRO A 35 -2.04 -3.39 -10.91
N LEU A 36 -2.51 -2.16 -10.75
CA LEU A 36 -3.66 -1.86 -9.89
C LEU A 36 -4.95 -2.20 -10.64
N ASN A 37 -5.76 -3.09 -10.07
CA ASN A 37 -7.11 -3.39 -10.54
C ASN A 37 -8.12 -2.97 -9.46
N ILE A 38 -8.44 -1.68 -9.44
CA ILE A 38 -9.21 -1.08 -8.34
C ILE A 38 -10.70 -1.42 -8.48
N LYS A 39 -11.23 -2.14 -7.49
CA LYS A 39 -12.65 -2.38 -7.28
C LYS A 39 -13.15 -1.41 -6.22
N TRP A 40 -13.75 -0.32 -6.68
CA TRP A 40 -14.21 0.76 -5.82
C TRP A 40 -15.23 0.31 -4.76
N ASP A 41 -16.06 -0.68 -5.07
CA ASP A 41 -17.01 -1.25 -4.10
C ASP A 41 -16.28 -1.92 -2.92
N ASP A 42 -15.17 -2.62 -3.17
CA ASP A 42 -14.34 -3.22 -2.13
C ASP A 42 -13.68 -2.13 -1.28
N VAL A 43 -13.16 -1.07 -1.90
CA VAL A 43 -12.55 0.08 -1.18
C VAL A 43 -13.56 0.76 -0.25
N ILE A 44 -14.81 0.95 -0.70
CA ILE A 44 -15.89 1.50 0.14
C ILE A 44 -16.16 0.58 1.32
N GLU A 45 -16.29 -0.73 1.09
CA GLU A 45 -16.54 -1.71 2.15
C GLU A 45 -15.37 -1.77 3.15
N TYR A 46 -14.14 -1.69 2.68
CA TYR A 46 -12.96 -1.66 3.55
C TYR A 46 -12.97 -0.42 4.43
N GLN A 47 -13.30 0.75 3.87
CA GLN A 47 -13.41 1.97 4.65
C GLN A 47 -14.54 1.88 5.68
N PHE A 48 -15.68 1.30 5.31
CA PHE A 48 -16.79 1.09 6.22
C PHE A 48 -16.39 0.19 7.40
N LYS A 49 -15.73 -0.94 7.13
CA LYS A 49 -15.19 -1.85 8.17
C LYS A 49 -14.19 -1.15 9.09
N ASN A 50 -13.31 -0.33 8.55
CA ASN A 50 -12.36 0.45 9.36
C ASN A 50 -13.08 1.44 10.29
N ILE A 51 -14.04 2.22 9.77
CA ILE A 51 -14.83 3.16 10.56
C ILE A 51 -15.60 2.45 11.69
N LYS A 52 -16.19 1.28 11.39
CA LYS A 52 -16.91 0.46 12.39
C LYS A 52 -16.00 0.00 13.53
N ASN A 53 -14.71 -0.21 13.27
CA ASN A 53 -13.70 -0.57 14.26
C ASN A 53 -12.99 0.65 14.89
N ASN A 54 -13.52 1.87 14.70
CA ASN A 54 -12.94 3.15 15.15
C ASN A 54 -11.57 3.48 14.52
N TYR A 55 -11.18 2.81 13.44
CA TYR A 55 -9.98 3.16 12.68
C TYR A 55 -10.35 4.25 11.67
N ARG A 56 -10.09 5.50 12.06
CA ARG A 56 -10.38 6.71 11.26
C ARG A 56 -9.11 7.25 10.62
N LYS A 57 -9.27 8.10 9.60
CA LYS A 57 -8.19 8.79 8.88
C LYS A 57 -7.25 7.86 8.08
N ILE A 58 -7.69 6.64 7.78
CA ILE A 58 -7.03 5.79 6.79
C ILE A 58 -7.31 6.41 5.42
N GLY A 59 -6.25 6.64 4.64
CA GLY A 59 -6.36 7.26 3.33
C GLY A 59 -6.90 6.27 2.30
N ILE A 60 -7.58 6.79 1.27
CA ILE A 60 -7.94 5.98 0.09
C ILE A 60 -6.70 5.30 -0.52
N PRO A 61 -5.50 5.93 -0.60
CA PRO A 61 -4.28 5.25 -1.03
C PRO A 61 -3.95 3.97 -0.23
N ASP A 62 -4.02 4.03 1.11
CA ASP A 62 -3.80 2.87 1.98
C ASP A 62 -4.78 1.74 1.72
N LEU A 63 -6.05 2.09 1.44
CA LEU A 63 -7.09 1.10 1.11
C LEU A 63 -6.88 0.46 -0.25
N ILE A 64 -6.40 1.21 -1.24
CA ILE A 64 -6.07 0.66 -2.56
C ILE A 64 -4.85 -0.25 -2.47
N ILE A 65 -3.86 0.10 -1.62
CA ILE A 65 -2.74 -0.79 -1.31
C ILE A 65 -3.27 -2.08 -0.67
N LEU A 66 -4.13 -1.97 0.36
CA LEU A 66 -4.77 -3.14 0.99
C LEU A 66 -5.52 -4.00 -0.03
N GLU A 67 -6.30 -3.38 -0.91
CA GLU A 67 -7.02 -4.09 -1.96
C GLU A 67 -6.07 -4.87 -2.88
N ASN A 68 -4.99 -4.22 -3.32
CA ASN A 68 -4.00 -4.85 -4.17
C ASN A 68 -3.28 -6.02 -3.48
N LEU A 69 -3.02 -5.93 -2.16
CA LEU A 69 -2.48 -7.03 -1.36
C LEU A 69 -3.43 -8.23 -1.34
N LEU A 70 -4.70 -7.99 -1.04
CA LEU A 70 -5.72 -9.04 -0.92
C LEU A 70 -5.98 -9.73 -2.25
N GLN A 71 -6.05 -8.96 -3.35
CA GLN A 71 -6.27 -9.52 -4.69
C GLN A 71 -5.14 -10.43 -5.17
N ASN A 72 -3.89 -10.13 -4.77
CA ASN A 72 -2.70 -10.82 -5.25
C ASN A 72 -2.07 -11.75 -4.20
N ASN A 73 -2.70 -11.90 -3.02
CA ASN A 73 -2.19 -12.68 -1.88
C ASN A 73 -0.74 -12.30 -1.52
N LEU A 74 -0.48 -11.00 -1.42
CA LEU A 74 0.84 -10.44 -1.13
C LEU A 74 1.01 -10.15 0.37
N GLU A 75 2.26 -10.12 0.80
CA GLU A 75 2.64 -9.61 2.11
C GLU A 75 3.13 -8.16 1.97
N ILE A 76 2.85 -7.31 2.95
CA ILE A 76 3.30 -5.92 2.96
C ILE A 76 4.46 -5.70 3.92
N TYR A 77 5.51 -5.02 3.47
CA TYR A 77 6.51 -4.43 4.35
C TYR A 77 6.13 -2.97 4.62
N THR A 78 5.93 -2.60 5.89
CA THR A 78 5.45 -1.26 6.24
C THR A 78 5.87 -0.81 7.64
N PHE A 79 6.17 0.48 7.76
CA PHE A 79 6.31 1.16 9.06
C PHE A 79 5.03 1.88 9.49
N ASP A 80 4.03 1.96 8.61
CA ASP A 80 2.79 2.68 8.87
C ASP A 80 1.88 1.87 9.81
N LYS A 81 1.41 2.56 10.86
CA LYS A 81 0.49 2.02 11.85
C LYS A 81 -0.89 1.68 11.27
N HIS A 82 -1.32 2.30 10.17
CA HIS A 82 -2.60 2.03 9.54
C HIS A 82 -2.71 0.58 9.11
N PHE A 83 -1.67 0.01 8.49
CA PHE A 83 -1.67 -1.41 8.12
C PHE A 83 -1.66 -2.33 9.34
N LYS A 84 -0.97 -1.95 10.43
CA LYS A 84 -1.02 -2.71 11.70
C LYS A 84 -2.42 -2.68 12.34
N LEU A 85 -3.18 -1.61 12.16
CA LEU A 85 -4.58 -1.56 12.61
C LEU A 85 -5.47 -2.40 11.69
N MET A 86 -5.31 -2.25 10.38
CA MET A 86 -6.09 -2.98 9.36
C MET A 86 -5.87 -4.49 9.44
N SER A 87 -4.68 -4.98 9.83
CA SER A 87 -4.44 -6.42 9.99
C SER A 87 -5.28 -7.08 11.10
N ASN A 88 -5.93 -6.30 11.97
CA ASN A 88 -6.89 -6.83 12.94
C ASN A 88 -8.28 -7.08 12.34
N VAL A 89 -8.55 -6.53 11.14
CA VAL A 89 -9.87 -6.54 10.48
C VAL A 89 -9.83 -7.31 9.16
N PHE A 90 -8.69 -7.29 8.47
CA PHE A 90 -8.48 -7.91 7.18
C PHE A 90 -7.37 -8.95 7.25
N ASP A 91 -7.57 -10.07 6.57
CA ASP A 91 -6.60 -11.17 6.54
C ASP A 91 -5.53 -10.90 5.46
N PHE A 92 -4.49 -10.17 5.85
CA PHE A 92 -3.27 -10.02 5.06
C PHE A 92 -2.06 -10.07 5.99
N LYS A 93 -0.91 -10.42 5.41
CA LYS A 93 0.32 -10.58 6.17
C LYS A 93 1.16 -9.32 6.12
N ILE A 94 1.62 -8.89 7.27
CA ILE A 94 2.70 -7.91 7.38
C ILE A 94 4.00 -8.70 7.41
N TYR A 95 4.86 -8.46 6.43
CA TYR A 95 6.16 -9.09 6.33
C TYR A 95 7.05 -8.57 7.46
N ASN A 96 7.38 -9.45 8.39
CA ASN A 96 8.40 -9.21 9.39
C ASN A 96 9.73 -9.78 8.89
N LYS A 97 10.76 -8.94 8.77
CA LYS A 97 12.16 -9.39 8.74
C LYS A 97 12.92 -8.77 9.91
N ILE A 98 13.22 -9.65 10.86
CA ILE A 98 14.21 -9.57 11.97
C ILE A 98 13.86 -8.59 13.09
#